data_AF-A0A9P5QYX3-F1
#
_entry.id   AF-A0A9P5QYX3-F1
#
_cell.length_a   1.000
_cell.length_b   1.000
_cell.length_c   1.000
_cell.angle_alpha   90.00
_cell.angle_beta   90.00
_cell.angle_gamma   90.00
#
_symmetry.space_group_name_H-M   'P 1'
#
loop_
_entity.id
_entity.type
_entity.pdbx_description
1 polymer ?
#
loop_
_entity_poly.entity_id
_entity_poly.type
_entity_poly.pdbx_seq_one_letter_code
_entity_poly.pdbx_strand_id
1 'polypeptide(L)'
;NGTKISEYLDSLYKKYGYFASANSYFICYEQETIDRIFNKMRFGASPQSDETGRFAHKPLYPTHIGEHKVANVRDLTLGYDTSKKDGVPSLPVSPSAQMITFYLENGCVFTLRTSGTEPKIKYYLEVSAATQEEAESRPRLLSLPCAASSSNPRLTVFNTASL
;
A
#
# COMPACT_ATOMS: atom_id res chain seq x y z
N ASN A 1 -31.74 16.26 24.46
CA ASN A 1 -31.83 14.93 23.81
C ASN A 1 -30.45 14.42 23.51
N GLY A 2 -29.95 13.49 24.32
CA GLY A 2 -28.67 12.82 24.05
C GLY A 2 -28.92 11.52 23.30
N THR A 3 -28.30 11.34 22.14
CA THR A 3 -28.19 10.05 21.46
C THR A 3 -27.05 9.25 22.06
N LYS A 4 -27.12 7.92 21.99
CA LYS A 4 -25.99 7.09 22.41
C LYS A 4 -24.81 7.31 21.45
N ILE A 5 -23.59 7.15 21.96
CA ILE A 5 -22.37 7.25 21.14
C ILE A 5 -22.42 6.26 19.98
N SER A 6 -22.92 5.04 20.22
CA SER A 6 -23.07 4.02 19.17
C SER A 6 -24.02 4.44 18.06
N GLU A 7 -25.18 5.00 18.41
CA GLU A 7 -26.19 5.47 17.43
C GLU A 7 -25.65 6.64 16.60
N TYR A 8 -24.90 7.54 17.24
CA TYR A 8 -24.25 8.64 16.54
C TYR A 8 -23.14 8.12 15.61
N LEU A 9 -22.33 7.17 16.06
CA LEU A 9 -21.28 6.55 15.24
C LEU A 9 -21.89 5.81 14.02
N ASP A 10 -22.99 5.08 14.21
CA ASP A 10 -23.73 4.44 13.13
C ASP A 10 -24.28 5.47 12.13
N SER A 11 -24.73 6.63 12.60
CA SER A 11 -25.18 7.71 11.72
C SER A 11 -24.04 8.27 10.86
N LEU A 12 -22.81 8.31 11.40
CA LEU A 12 -21.62 8.72 10.66
C LEU A 12 -21.24 7.68 9.61
N TYR A 13 -21.30 6.38 9.94
CA TYR A 13 -21.06 5.32 8.96
C TYR A 13 -22.09 5.32 7.83
N LYS A 14 -23.37 5.52 8.14
CA LYS A 14 -24.42 5.65 7.11
C LYS A 14 -24.21 6.88 6.23
N LYS A 15 -23.67 7.97 6.77
CA LYS A 15 -23.45 9.23 6.05
C LYS A 15 -22.20 9.20 5.17
N TYR A 16 -21.10 8.64 5.66
CA TYR A 16 -19.78 8.74 5.03
C TYR A 16 -19.23 7.41 4.50
N GLY A 17 -19.94 6.31 4.75
CA GLY A 17 -19.50 4.96 4.43
C GLY A 17 -18.86 4.24 5.62
N TYR A 18 -18.72 2.94 5.46
CA TYR A 18 -18.08 2.04 6.42
C TYR A 18 -16.61 1.87 6.03
N PHE A 19 -15.72 1.92 7.02
CA PHE A 19 -14.29 1.83 6.81
C PHE A 19 -13.76 0.61 7.56
N ALA A 20 -12.91 -0.16 6.90
CA ALA A 20 -12.19 -1.26 7.51
C ALA A 20 -10.71 -1.16 7.16
N SER A 21 -9.86 -1.57 8.10
CA SER A 21 -8.41 -1.54 7.91
C SER A 21 -7.74 -2.81 8.42
N ALA A 22 -6.70 -3.25 7.73
CA ALA A 22 -5.78 -4.29 8.18
C ALA A 22 -4.35 -3.72 8.18
N ASN A 23 -3.77 -3.58 9.36
CA ASN A 23 -2.48 -2.93 9.55
C ASN A 23 -1.53 -3.86 10.28
N SER A 24 -0.29 -3.96 9.81
CA SER A 24 0.75 -4.73 10.50
C SER A 24 2.13 -4.22 10.08
N TYR A 25 3.17 -4.91 10.51
CA TYR A 25 4.55 -4.55 10.24
C TYR A 25 5.45 -5.77 10.12
N PHE A 26 6.55 -5.59 9.40
CA PHE A 26 7.67 -6.51 9.36
C PHE A 26 8.88 -5.85 10.00
N ILE A 27 9.67 -6.62 10.76
CA ILE A 27 10.93 -6.15 11.30
C ILE A 27 12.04 -6.50 10.30
N CYS A 28 12.81 -5.51 9.89
CA CYS A 28 13.98 -5.64 9.03
C CYS A 28 15.06 -4.68 9.52
N TYR A 29 16.14 -5.24 10.08
CA TYR A 29 17.25 -4.46 10.66
C TYR A 29 18.24 -3.95 9.60
N GLU A 30 18.22 -4.55 8.41
CA GLU A 30 19.14 -4.22 7.33
C GLU A 30 18.52 -3.15 6.42
N GLN A 31 19.02 -1.92 6.54
CA GLN A 31 18.58 -0.80 5.71
C GLN A 31 18.76 -1.09 4.21
N GLU A 32 19.85 -1.74 3.83
CA GLU A 32 20.09 -2.14 2.44
C GLU A 32 19.01 -3.11 1.91
N THR A 33 18.55 -4.04 2.75
CA THR A 33 17.47 -4.96 2.37
C THR A 33 16.14 -4.22 2.20
N ILE A 34 15.84 -3.23 3.07
CA ILE A 34 14.68 -2.34 2.91
C ILE A 34 14.78 -1.60 1.58
N ASP A 35 15.91 -0.95 1.30
CA ASP A 35 16.09 -0.17 0.08
C ASP A 35 16.02 -1.05 -1.17
N ARG A 36 16.56 -2.27 -1.12
CA ARG A 36 16.42 -3.26 -2.19
C ARG A 36 14.97 -3.64 -2.44
N ILE A 37 14.17 -3.86 -1.40
CA ILE A 37 12.74 -4.18 -1.52
C ILE A 37 11.99 -3.02 -2.19
N PHE A 38 12.18 -1.80 -1.70
CA PHE A 38 11.50 -0.62 -2.24
C PHE A 38 11.96 -0.26 -3.66
N ASN A 39 13.26 -0.38 -3.96
CA ASN A 39 13.78 -0.16 -5.31
C ASN A 39 13.26 -1.21 -6.29
N LYS A 40 13.17 -2.49 -5.89
CA LYS A 40 12.55 -3.53 -6.71
C LYS A 40 11.07 -3.22 -6.98
N MET A 41 10.31 -2.74 -5.99
CA MET A 41 8.92 -2.31 -6.20
C MET A 41 8.80 -1.10 -7.13
N ARG A 42 9.77 -0.17 -7.10
CA ARG A 42 9.75 1.03 -7.95
C ARG A 42 10.17 0.78 -9.38
N PHE A 43 11.17 -0.07 -9.60
CA PHE A 43 11.89 -0.13 -10.87
C PHE A 43 11.96 -1.55 -11.47
N GLY A 44 11.37 -2.54 -10.79
CA GLY A 44 11.45 -3.94 -11.19
C GLY A 44 12.80 -4.59 -10.88
N ALA A 45 12.99 -5.84 -11.33
CA ALA A 45 14.22 -6.59 -11.14
C ALA A 45 15.38 -6.10 -12.02
N SER A 46 15.08 -5.38 -13.10
CA SER A 46 16.05 -4.86 -14.05
C SER A 46 15.73 -3.38 -14.34
N PRO A 47 16.24 -2.45 -13.51
CA PRO A 47 15.99 -1.02 -13.69
C PRO A 47 16.50 -0.52 -15.04
N GLN A 48 15.63 0.19 -15.76
CA GLN A 48 15.95 0.84 -17.02
C GLN A 48 16.17 2.33 -16.77
N SER A 49 17.01 2.99 -17.56
CA SER A 49 17.16 4.45 -17.52
C SER A 49 15.84 5.15 -17.86
N ASP A 50 15.54 6.24 -17.17
CA ASP A 50 14.41 7.09 -17.52
C ASP A 50 14.79 8.02 -18.69
N GLU A 51 14.18 7.81 -19.85
CA GLU A 51 14.42 8.62 -21.05
C GLU A 51 14.00 10.09 -20.88
N THR A 52 13.10 10.37 -19.92
CA THR A 52 12.70 11.75 -19.61
C THR A 52 13.72 12.51 -18.77
N GLY A 53 14.68 11.79 -18.17
CA GLY A 53 15.66 12.34 -17.24
C GLY A 53 15.09 12.81 -15.91
N ARG A 54 13.80 12.57 -15.63
CA ARG A 54 13.14 12.99 -14.38
C ARG A 54 13.65 12.17 -13.19
N PHE A 55 13.91 10.89 -13.40
CA PHE A 55 14.44 9.98 -12.38
C PHE A 55 15.70 9.26 -12.87
N ALA A 56 16.45 8.65 -11.96
CA ALA A 56 17.60 7.82 -12.36
C ALA A 56 17.17 6.56 -13.12
N HIS A 57 16.01 6.00 -12.75
CA HIS A 57 15.41 4.82 -13.36
C HIS A 57 13.95 5.07 -13.68
N LYS A 58 13.48 4.48 -14.79
CA LYS A 58 12.08 4.53 -15.21
C LYS A 58 11.19 3.87 -14.15
N PRO A 59 10.21 4.59 -13.58
CA PRO A 59 9.26 3.98 -12.65
C PRO A 59 8.45 2.87 -13.32
N LEU A 60 8.46 1.69 -12.70
CA LEU A 60 7.88 0.45 -13.20
C LEU A 60 7.18 -0.30 -12.04
N TYR A 61 6.19 0.36 -11.44
CA TYR A 61 5.42 -0.21 -10.33
C TYR A 61 4.57 -1.40 -10.76
N PRO A 62 4.26 -2.33 -9.83
CA PRO A 62 3.33 -3.43 -10.09
C PRO A 62 1.98 -2.94 -10.63
N THR A 63 1.46 -3.63 -11.63
CA THR A 63 0.12 -3.35 -12.18
C THR A 63 -0.98 -4.03 -11.38
N HIS A 64 -0.63 -5.00 -10.53
CA HIS A 64 -1.55 -5.75 -9.69
C HIS A 64 -0.96 -5.95 -8.28
N ILE A 65 -1.84 -6.02 -7.28
CA ILE A 65 -1.53 -6.45 -5.92
C ILE A 65 -2.52 -7.55 -5.55
N GLY A 66 -2.01 -8.77 -5.37
CA GLY A 66 -2.85 -9.95 -5.36
C GLY A 66 -3.62 -10.07 -6.68
N GLU A 67 -4.94 -10.26 -6.58
CA GLU A 67 -5.83 -10.36 -7.74
C GLU A 67 -6.38 -8.99 -8.21
N HIS A 68 -6.00 -7.90 -7.56
CA HIS A 68 -6.59 -6.59 -7.81
C HIS A 68 -5.65 -5.69 -8.60
N LYS A 69 -6.18 -5.07 -9.65
CA LYS A 69 -5.46 -4.12 -10.49
C LYS A 69 -5.20 -2.81 -9.76
N VAL A 70 -4.00 -2.27 -9.96
CA VAL A 70 -3.57 -0.96 -9.45
C VAL A 70 -4.13 0.12 -10.38
N ALA A 71 -4.98 0.98 -9.83
CA ALA A 71 -5.54 2.15 -10.52
C ALA A 71 -4.54 3.31 -10.52
N ASN A 72 -3.93 3.60 -9.37
CA ASN A 72 -2.94 4.68 -9.24
C ASN A 72 -1.86 4.30 -8.22
N VAL A 73 -0.67 4.85 -8.40
CA VAL A 73 0.44 4.83 -7.46
C VAL A 73 0.82 6.25 -7.06
N ARG A 74 1.08 6.43 -5.76
CA ARG A 74 1.75 7.59 -5.19
C ARG A 74 2.98 7.13 -4.42
N ASP A 75 4.11 7.74 -4.69
CA ASP A 75 5.38 7.48 -4.04
C ASP A 75 5.95 8.80 -3.52
N LEU A 76 5.90 8.97 -2.21
CA LEU A 76 6.39 10.18 -1.53
C LEU A 76 7.88 10.09 -1.19
N THR A 77 8.56 9.02 -1.57
CA THR A 77 10.02 8.95 -1.54
C THR A 77 10.60 9.44 -2.86
N LEU A 78 10.04 8.95 -3.98
CA LEU A 78 10.48 9.32 -5.33
C LEU A 78 9.91 10.67 -5.79
N GLY A 79 8.76 11.08 -5.26
CA GLY A 79 8.04 12.26 -5.74
C GLY A 79 7.25 11.98 -7.01
N TYR A 80 6.54 10.85 -7.03
CA TYR A 80 5.79 10.35 -8.18
C TYR A 80 4.31 10.12 -7.82
N ASP A 81 3.37 10.61 -8.62
CA ASP A 81 1.94 10.40 -8.42
C ASP A 81 1.20 10.28 -9.77
N THR A 82 0.85 9.06 -10.14
CA THR A 82 0.13 8.77 -11.40
C THR A 82 -1.27 9.39 -11.48
N SER A 83 -1.88 9.79 -10.36
CA SER A 83 -3.18 10.46 -10.35
C SER A 83 -3.10 11.92 -10.80
N LYS A 84 -1.88 12.46 -10.92
CA LYS A 84 -1.62 13.86 -11.26
C LYS A 84 -1.12 13.96 -12.70
N LYS A 85 -1.59 14.97 -13.44
CA LYS A 85 -1.27 15.14 -14.87
C LYS A 85 0.23 15.36 -15.12
N ASP A 86 0.90 16.03 -14.20
CA ASP A 86 2.36 16.27 -14.20
C ASP A 86 3.14 15.14 -13.51
N GLY A 87 2.45 14.14 -12.96
CA GLY A 87 3.04 13.05 -12.20
C GLY A 87 3.61 13.48 -10.85
N VAL A 88 3.36 14.70 -10.35
CA VAL A 88 3.97 15.25 -9.12
C VAL A 88 2.97 15.17 -7.96
N PRO A 89 3.32 14.57 -6.80
CA PRO A 89 2.42 14.52 -5.65
C PRO A 89 2.20 15.92 -5.08
N SER A 90 0.97 16.17 -4.61
CA SER A 90 0.63 17.39 -3.86
C SER A 90 1.06 17.34 -2.39
N LEU A 91 1.51 16.18 -1.92
CA LEU A 91 1.99 15.97 -0.55
C LEU A 91 3.52 16.11 -0.50
N PRO A 92 4.09 16.49 0.66
CA PRO A 92 5.54 16.60 0.82
C PRO A 92 6.27 15.29 0.49
N VAL A 93 7.37 15.43 -0.24
CA VAL A 93 8.27 14.32 -0.61
C VAL A 93 9.40 14.24 0.40
N SER A 94 9.69 13.02 0.88
CA SER A 94 10.77 12.71 1.82
C SER A 94 11.64 11.59 1.23
N PRO A 95 12.72 11.91 0.49
CA PRO A 95 13.57 10.91 -0.15
C PRO A 95 14.26 9.94 0.81
N SER A 96 14.40 10.33 2.09
CA SER A 96 14.97 9.52 3.16
C SER A 96 13.97 8.59 3.85
N ALA A 97 12.67 8.72 3.57
CA ALA A 97 11.61 7.92 4.18
C ALA A 97 10.84 7.16 3.10
N GLN A 98 10.89 5.82 3.16
CA GLN A 98 10.17 4.98 2.22
C GLN A 98 8.66 5.11 2.46
N MET A 99 7.90 5.52 1.44
CA MET A 99 6.44 5.59 1.50
C MET A 99 5.82 5.46 0.10
N ILE A 100 5.13 4.36 -0.14
CA ILE A 100 4.42 4.06 -1.38
C ILE A 100 2.97 3.73 -1.05
N THR A 101 2.03 4.35 -1.76
CA THR A 101 0.60 4.10 -1.67
C THR A 101 0.08 3.63 -3.03
N PHE A 102 -0.57 2.48 -3.04
CA PHE A 102 -1.27 1.91 -4.17
C PHE A 102 -2.77 2.08 -3.97
N TYR A 103 -3.44 2.62 -4.96
CA TYR A 103 -4.89 2.71 -5.05
C TYR A 103 -5.36 1.60 -5.98
N LEU A 104 -6.15 0.67 -5.48
CA LEU A 104 -6.65 -0.49 -6.23
C LEU A 104 -8.03 -0.20 -6.81
N GLU A 105 -8.37 -0.82 -7.94
CA GLU A 105 -9.66 -0.60 -8.63
C GLU A 105 -10.87 -1.04 -7.79
N ASN A 106 -10.68 -1.95 -6.83
CA ASN A 106 -11.72 -2.38 -5.89
C ASN A 106 -11.97 -1.39 -4.73
N GLY A 107 -11.32 -0.22 -4.75
CA GLY A 107 -11.43 0.81 -3.72
C GLY A 107 -10.53 0.59 -2.50
N CYS A 108 -9.67 -0.43 -2.51
CA CYS A 108 -8.68 -0.61 -1.46
C CYS A 108 -7.47 0.32 -1.66
N VAL A 109 -6.97 0.87 -0.55
CA VAL A 109 -5.75 1.66 -0.48
C VAL A 109 -4.72 0.88 0.31
N PHE A 110 -3.57 0.60 -0.33
CA PHE A 110 -2.47 -0.12 0.30
C PHE A 110 -1.25 0.78 0.43
N THR A 111 -0.85 1.09 1.66
CA THR A 111 0.31 1.94 1.95
C THR A 111 1.41 1.14 2.63
N LEU A 112 2.61 1.18 2.06
CA LEU A 112 3.85 0.68 2.64
C LEU A 112 4.71 1.85 3.09
N ARG A 113 5.23 1.82 4.32
CA ARG A 113 6.16 2.83 4.82
C ARG A 113 7.22 2.27 5.74
N THR A 114 8.40 2.89 5.78
CA THR A 114 9.36 2.63 6.85
C THR A 114 9.00 3.41 8.11
N SER A 115 9.42 2.88 9.25
CA SER A 115 9.45 3.60 10.52
C SER A 115 10.77 4.38 10.57
N GLY A 116 10.73 5.70 10.77
CA GLY A 116 11.92 6.55 10.67
C GLY A 116 13.00 6.26 11.72
N THR A 117 12.62 5.68 12.86
CA THR A 117 13.52 5.39 13.99
C THR A 117 13.59 3.91 14.36
N GLU A 118 12.77 3.07 13.74
CA GLU A 118 12.70 1.65 14.06
C GLU A 118 12.95 0.82 12.79
N PRO A 119 13.57 -0.36 12.90
CA PRO A 119 13.83 -1.28 11.79
C PRO A 119 12.54 -1.97 11.33
N LYS A 120 11.50 -1.21 10.96
CA LYS A 120 10.16 -1.70 10.66
C LYS A 120 9.67 -1.18 9.32
N ILE A 121 9.13 -2.09 8.51
CA ILE A 121 8.27 -1.77 7.36
C ILE A 121 6.84 -1.94 7.84
N LYS A 122 6.08 -0.85 7.93
CA LYS A 122 4.65 -0.88 8.27
C LYS A 122 3.84 -0.94 6.98
N TYR A 123 2.74 -1.68 7.03
CA TYR A 123 1.76 -1.67 5.96
C TYR A 123 0.35 -1.41 6.49
N TYR A 124 -0.44 -0.73 5.67
CA TYR A 124 -1.81 -0.34 5.94
C TYR A 124 -2.65 -0.71 4.73
N LEU A 125 -3.66 -1.54 4.94
CA LEU A 125 -4.70 -1.82 3.97
C LEU A 125 -5.96 -1.16 4.46
N GLU A 126 -6.55 -0.28 3.67
CA GLU A 126 -7.74 0.48 4.02
C GLU A 126 -8.79 0.29 2.92
N VAL A 127 -10.05 0.11 3.31
CA VAL A 127 -11.18 -0.01 2.39
C VAL A 127 -12.33 0.83 2.91
N SER A 128 -12.99 1.55 2.02
CA SER A 128 -14.29 2.17 2.26
C SER A 128 -15.36 1.46 1.43
N ALA A 129 -16.53 1.20 2.03
CA ALA A 129 -17.68 0.63 1.34
C ALA A 129 -19.00 1.23 1.81
N ALA A 130 -20.07 0.99 1.03
CA ALA A 130 -21.41 1.49 1.34
C ALA A 130 -22.06 0.73 2.52
N THR A 131 -21.66 -0.52 2.73
CA THR A 131 -22.19 -1.38 3.81
C THR A 131 -21.07 -1.91 4.70
N GLN A 132 -21.43 -2.28 5.92
CA GLN A 132 -20.50 -2.87 6.87
C GLN A 132 -19.95 -4.21 6.38
N GLU A 133 -20.80 -5.10 5.84
CA GLU A 133 -20.34 -6.40 5.35
C GLU A 133 -19.35 -6.27 4.19
N GLU A 134 -19.56 -5.32 3.27
CA GLU A 134 -18.63 -5.06 2.19
C GLU A 134 -17.29 -4.50 2.71
N ALA A 135 -17.33 -3.60 3.69
CA ALA A 135 -16.13 -3.05 4.28
C ALA A 135 -15.32 -4.13 4.98
N GLU A 136 -15.95 -5.05 5.72
CA GLU A 136 -15.26 -6.07 6.51
C GLU A 136 -14.73 -7.26 5.67
N SER A 137 -15.39 -7.59 4.56
CA SER A 137 -15.01 -8.73 3.70
C SER A 137 -13.80 -8.46 2.81
N ARG A 138 -13.67 -7.23 2.28
CA ARG A 138 -12.62 -6.86 1.30
C ARG A 138 -11.19 -6.86 1.87
N PRO A 139 -10.90 -6.34 3.08
CA PRO A 139 -9.57 -6.40 3.67
C PRO A 139 -9.13 -7.85 3.94
N ARG A 140 -10.07 -8.74 4.28
CA ARG A 140 -9.78 -10.16 4.52
C ARG A 140 -9.32 -10.87 3.26
N LEU A 141 -9.93 -10.59 2.10
CA LEU A 141 -9.50 -11.13 0.80
C LEU A 141 -8.03 -10.83 0.49
N LEU A 142 -7.52 -9.68 0.93
CA LEU A 142 -6.11 -9.28 0.79
C LEU A 142 -5.21 -9.75 1.95
N SER A 143 -5.78 -10.06 3.11
CA SER A 143 -5.06 -10.47 4.32
C SER A 143 -5.12 -11.97 4.61
N LEU A 144 -5.78 -12.79 3.78
CA LEU A 144 -5.81 -14.23 3.97
C LEU A 144 -4.38 -14.77 3.88
N PRO A 145 -3.88 -15.47 4.92
CA PRO A 145 -2.62 -16.18 4.80
C PRO A 145 -2.79 -17.28 3.76
N CYS A 146 -1.84 -17.33 2.83
CA CYS A 146 -1.52 -18.50 2.03
C CYS A 146 -1.71 -19.78 2.88
N ALA A 147 -2.81 -20.50 2.66
CA ALA A 147 -3.06 -21.75 3.35
C ALA A 147 -2.11 -22.83 2.78
N ALA A 148 -1.16 -23.21 3.62
CA ALA A 148 -0.47 -24.51 3.69
C ALA A 148 0.34 -25.00 2.47
N SER A 149 1.68 -24.89 2.58
CA SER A 149 2.59 -26.04 2.48
C SER A 149 4.06 -25.63 2.72
N SER A 150 4.69 -26.25 3.72
CA SER A 150 6.14 -26.39 3.99
C SER A 150 6.95 -25.18 4.52
N SER A 151 7.22 -25.23 5.84
CA SER A 151 8.49 -24.91 6.52
C SER A 151 9.27 -23.62 6.20
N ASN A 152 8.65 -22.43 6.26
CA ASN A 152 9.25 -21.19 6.82
C ASN A 152 8.27 -20.02 6.63
N PRO A 153 7.75 -19.36 7.68
CA PRO A 153 6.83 -18.23 7.53
C PRO A 153 7.57 -16.90 7.26
N ARG A 154 8.65 -16.94 6.47
CA ARG A 154 9.35 -15.75 5.98
C ARG A 154 8.98 -15.55 4.51
N LEU A 155 8.42 -14.38 4.21
CA LEU A 155 8.40 -13.79 2.87
C LEU A 155 7.34 -14.29 1.85
N THR A 156 6.07 -14.48 2.23
CA THR A 156 5.02 -14.87 1.25
C THR A 156 3.96 -13.81 0.95
N VAL A 157 4.11 -12.56 1.42
CA VAL A 157 3.28 -11.44 0.92
C VAL A 157 3.79 -10.91 -0.42
N PHE A 158 5.04 -11.22 -0.79
CA PHE A 158 5.67 -10.79 -2.04
C PHE A 158 5.82 -11.90 -3.10
N ASN A 159 5.30 -13.12 -2.86
CA ASN A 159 5.55 -14.28 -3.72
C ASN A 159 4.31 -14.77 -4.51
N THR A 160 3.15 -14.11 -4.39
CA THR A 160 1.94 -14.46 -5.18
C THR A 160 1.69 -13.56 -6.37
N ALA A 161 2.50 -12.53 -6.57
CA ALA A 161 2.66 -11.95 -7.88
C ALA A 161 3.88 -12.63 -8.52
N SER A 162 3.68 -13.33 -9.63
CA SER A 162 4.75 -13.43 -10.62
C SER A 162 5.09 -11.99 -11.01
N LEU A 163 6.11 -11.42 -10.33
CA LEU A 163 6.76 -10.14 -10.59
C LEU A 163 8.03 -10.39 -11.39
#